data_AF-A0AAV0S7F6-F1
#
_entry.id   AF-A0AAV0S7F6-F1
#
_cell.length_a   1.000
_cell.length_b   1.000
_cell.length_c   1.000
_cell.angle_alpha   90.00
_cell.angle_beta   90.00
_cell.angle_gamma   90.00
#
_symmetry.space_group_name_H-M   'P 1'
#
loop_
_entity.id
_entity.type
_entity.pdbx_description
1 polymer ?
#
loop_
_entity_poly.entity_id
_entity_poly.type
_entity_poly.pdbx_seq_one_letter_code
_entity_poly.pdbx_strand_id
1 'polypeptide(L)'
;MVAAKRAKGLAVEIKNQSSHFQIFFLFLRLFFSSFLFFLPHQNPRSSLLPFSSFSLTGGREEAATGQNLNIYHRCPQRPPLGNKMQKPVQDQRSRSSKPATIHACAQSGDLPAVQKLLRDNPSFLNERNPVMSQTPLHVSAGNNKWEIVKFLLSLKGAEKVELEAKNMYGETPLHMAAKNGCNEAAQLLLSHGAFIEAKANNGMTPLHLAVWDSIRSDDCSTVKTLLEHNADCSAKDDEGMTPVNHISQGPGSEKLRALLKRHLEEQRRRRALEACSESKAKMEELEKALSSIIGLHELKVQLRKWAKGMLLDERRRALGLKLGVRRPPHMAFLGNPGTGKTMVARILGRLLHLVGILPTDRVTEVQRTDLVGEFVGHTGPKTRKKIKEAEGGILFVDEAYRLIPMQKADDKDYGLEALEEIMSVMDSGKIVVIFAGYTEPMKRVIASNEGFCRRVTKFFTFDDFTSQDLAEIVHLKMTDQEEESSMLYGFQLHPSCSIDATSRLIESETTEKQRREMNGGLVDTMLVNARENLDLRLDFDCIDTEKLRTIALEDLEAGLRLLSR
;
A
#
# COMPACT_ATOMS: atom_id res chain seq x y z
N MET A 1 -38.06 -7.63 -25.47
CA MET A 1 -37.77 -8.78 -26.35
C MET A 1 -36.27 -9.05 -26.61
N VAL A 2 -35.34 -8.32 -25.97
CA VAL A 2 -33.88 -8.54 -26.08
C VAL A 2 -33.31 -9.36 -24.91
N ALA A 3 -34.00 -9.44 -23.76
CA ALA A 3 -33.59 -10.26 -22.62
C ALA A 3 -33.85 -11.78 -22.79
N ALA A 4 -34.82 -12.17 -23.63
CA ALA A 4 -35.17 -13.59 -23.85
C ALA A 4 -34.23 -14.32 -24.83
N LYS A 5 -33.40 -13.60 -25.60
CA LYS A 5 -32.39 -14.19 -26.51
C LYS A 5 -31.04 -14.48 -25.83
N ARG A 6 -30.76 -13.88 -24.66
CA ARG A 6 -29.53 -14.15 -23.88
C ARG A 6 -29.62 -15.41 -23.01
N ALA A 7 -30.83 -15.83 -22.61
CA ALA A 7 -31.04 -17.02 -21.79
C ALA A 7 -30.92 -18.35 -22.57
N LYS A 8 -31.13 -18.35 -23.90
CA LYS A 8 -30.98 -19.55 -24.74
C LYS A 8 -29.54 -19.84 -25.18
N GLY A 9 -28.63 -18.87 -25.07
CA GLY A 9 -27.19 -19.05 -25.31
C GLY A 9 -26.48 -19.77 -24.15
N LEU A 10 -26.81 -19.42 -22.90
CA LEU A 10 -26.21 -20.05 -21.71
C LEU A 10 -26.63 -21.52 -21.50
N ALA A 11 -27.79 -21.94 -21.99
CA ALA A 11 -28.27 -23.31 -21.84
C ALA A 11 -27.57 -24.33 -22.76
N VAL A 12 -26.90 -23.86 -23.82
CA VAL A 12 -26.12 -24.72 -24.74
C VAL A 12 -24.69 -24.92 -24.22
N GLU A 13 -24.17 -23.98 -23.44
CA GLU A 13 -22.81 -24.02 -22.89
C GLU A 13 -22.70 -24.92 -21.64
N ILE A 14 -23.81 -25.10 -20.89
CA ILE A 14 -23.86 -25.99 -19.71
C ILE A 14 -24.03 -27.46 -20.10
N LYS A 15 -24.56 -27.76 -21.30
CA LYS A 15 -24.74 -29.15 -21.76
C LYS A 15 -23.45 -29.81 -22.28
N ASN A 16 -22.46 -29.01 -22.69
CA ASN A 16 -21.18 -29.50 -23.20
C ASN A 16 -20.12 -29.79 -22.12
N GLN A 17 -20.39 -29.42 -20.86
CA GLN A 17 -19.53 -29.79 -19.72
C GLN A 17 -19.92 -31.12 -19.05
N SER A 18 -21.08 -31.71 -19.38
CA SER A 18 -21.52 -32.99 -18.80
C SER A 18 -20.92 -34.23 -19.48
N SER A 19 -20.43 -34.10 -20.71
CA SER A 19 -19.83 -35.18 -21.51
C SER A 19 -18.40 -35.54 -21.08
N HIS A 20 -17.68 -34.60 -20.44
CA HIS A 20 -16.35 -34.85 -19.89
C HIS A 20 -16.38 -35.56 -18.51
N PHE A 21 -17.50 -35.47 -17.79
CA PHE A 21 -17.68 -36.15 -16.49
C PHE A 21 -18.03 -37.63 -16.61
N GLN A 22 -18.64 -38.06 -17.72
CA GLN A 22 -18.98 -39.48 -17.94
C GLN A 22 -17.81 -40.35 -18.42
N ILE A 23 -16.75 -39.75 -18.98
CA ILE A 23 -15.52 -40.49 -19.35
C ILE A 23 -14.61 -40.72 -18.12
N PHE A 24 -14.74 -39.87 -17.09
CA PHE A 24 -13.98 -39.98 -15.84
C PHE A 24 -14.45 -41.14 -14.94
N PHE A 25 -15.74 -41.50 -14.97
CA PHE A 25 -16.28 -42.63 -14.19
C PHE A 25 -16.11 -44.01 -14.84
N LEU A 26 -15.87 -44.07 -16.16
CA LEU A 26 -15.64 -45.33 -16.86
C LEU A 26 -14.21 -45.87 -16.67
N PHE A 27 -13.25 -45.00 -16.36
CA PHE A 27 -11.86 -45.39 -16.06
C PHE A 27 -11.65 -45.84 -14.61
N LEU A 28 -12.47 -45.37 -13.67
CA LEU A 28 -12.40 -45.76 -12.26
C LEU A 28 -13.00 -47.15 -11.98
N ARG A 29 -13.85 -47.67 -12.88
CA ARG A 29 -14.47 -49.01 -12.75
C ARG A 29 -13.62 -50.16 -13.31
N LEU A 30 -12.60 -49.88 -14.12
CA LEU A 30 -11.70 -50.90 -14.69
C LEU A 30 -10.43 -51.16 -13.87
N PHE A 31 -10.18 -50.37 -12.81
CA PHE A 31 -9.01 -50.56 -11.94
C PHE A 31 -9.30 -51.31 -10.62
N PHE A 32 -10.56 -51.67 -10.35
CA PHE A 32 -10.98 -52.34 -9.10
C PHE A 32 -11.54 -53.76 -9.28
N SER A 33 -11.24 -54.47 -10.37
CA SER A 33 -11.72 -55.85 -10.57
C SER A 33 -10.69 -56.97 -10.33
N SER A 34 -9.56 -56.67 -9.68
CA SER A 34 -8.55 -57.68 -9.37
C SER A 34 -8.02 -57.46 -7.96
N PHE A 35 -8.76 -57.88 -6.94
CA PHE A 35 -8.27 -58.40 -5.65
C PHE A 35 -9.48 -58.60 -4.72
N LEU A 36 -10.16 -59.74 -4.85
CA LEU A 36 -11.06 -60.26 -3.83
C LEU A 36 -10.90 -61.78 -3.76
N PHE A 37 -9.93 -62.27 -2.97
CA PHE A 37 -9.93 -63.64 -2.46
C PHE A 37 -9.08 -63.71 -1.19
N PHE A 38 -9.77 -63.79 -0.05
CA PHE A 38 -9.50 -64.50 1.20
C PHE A 38 -10.01 -63.71 2.41
N LEU A 39 -11.25 -64.00 2.80
CA LEU A 39 -11.74 -63.87 4.18
C LEU A 39 -11.49 -65.19 4.90
N PRO A 40 -11.32 -65.18 6.23
CA PRO A 40 -12.00 -66.14 7.07
C PRO A 40 -13.09 -65.45 7.90
N HIS A 41 -14.24 -66.12 7.92
CA HIS A 41 -15.40 -65.88 8.76
C HIS A 41 -15.06 -65.71 10.26
N GLN A 42 -15.81 -64.85 10.96
CA GLN A 42 -16.71 -65.24 12.06
C GLN A 42 -17.69 -64.11 12.44
N ASN A 43 -18.83 -64.54 12.97
CA ASN A 43 -20.14 -63.88 13.06
C ASN A 43 -20.32 -62.92 14.27
N PRO A 44 -21.43 -62.15 14.31
CA PRO A 44 -21.67 -61.01 15.20
C PRO A 44 -22.52 -61.36 16.43
N ARG A 45 -22.55 -60.45 17.43
CA ARG A 45 -23.64 -60.29 18.45
C ARG A 45 -23.35 -59.06 19.33
N SER A 46 -24.24 -58.04 19.31
CA SER A 46 -25.23 -57.68 20.35
C SER A 46 -24.59 -57.07 21.62
N SER A 47 -25.03 -55.99 22.28
CA SER A 47 -26.36 -55.38 22.43
C SER A 47 -26.29 -54.29 23.55
N LEU A 48 -27.19 -53.29 23.52
CA LEU A 48 -27.81 -52.52 24.65
C LEU A 48 -26.93 -51.52 25.44
N LEU A 49 -27.15 -50.18 25.35
CA LEU A 49 -28.09 -49.28 26.10
C LEU A 49 -27.74 -49.06 27.61
N PRO A 50 -28.21 -48.02 28.33
CA PRO A 50 -28.02 -46.56 28.17
C PRO A 50 -27.89 -45.76 29.53
N PHE A 51 -27.80 -44.40 29.46
CA PHE A 51 -28.16 -43.37 30.48
C PHE A 51 -27.46 -43.30 31.87
N SER A 52 -26.85 -42.15 32.21
CA SER A 52 -27.44 -41.12 33.13
C SER A 52 -26.44 -40.02 33.58
N SER A 53 -26.89 -38.76 33.42
CA SER A 53 -26.65 -37.51 34.19
C SER A 53 -25.59 -37.43 35.32
N PHE A 54 -24.75 -36.38 35.33
CA PHE A 54 -24.82 -35.24 36.27
C PHE A 54 -23.77 -34.13 35.94
N SER A 55 -23.94 -32.99 36.59
CA SER A 55 -23.57 -31.62 36.22
C SER A 55 -22.19 -31.08 36.69
N LEU A 56 -21.75 -30.04 35.96
CA LEU A 56 -21.14 -28.78 36.42
C LEU A 56 -19.63 -28.67 36.77
N THR A 57 -19.04 -27.65 36.14
CA THR A 57 -17.87 -26.81 36.48
C THR A 57 -16.46 -27.28 36.11
N GLY A 58 -15.72 -26.35 35.49
CA GLY A 58 -14.25 -26.33 35.53
C GLY A 58 -13.56 -26.54 34.18
N GLY A 59 -13.60 -25.55 33.29
CA GLY A 59 -12.75 -25.51 32.10
C GLY A 59 -11.30 -25.18 32.45
N ARG A 60 -10.55 -26.20 32.86
CA ARG A 60 -9.09 -26.31 32.79
C ARG A 60 -8.80 -27.71 32.25
N GLU A 61 -8.27 -27.82 31.03
CA GLU A 61 -7.77 -29.08 30.49
C GLU A 61 -6.25 -29.03 30.36
N GLU A 62 -5.58 -29.73 31.28
CA GLU A 62 -4.41 -30.55 30.97
C GLU A 62 -4.89 -32.01 30.85
N ALA A 63 -4.50 -32.71 29.78
CA ALA A 63 -4.18 -34.16 29.71
C ALA A 63 -4.05 -34.56 28.23
N ALA A 64 -2.88 -34.99 27.76
CA ALA A 64 -2.41 -36.37 27.73
C ALA A 64 -2.96 -37.21 26.55
N THR A 65 -2.00 -37.61 25.69
CA THR A 65 -1.87 -38.92 25.05
C THR A 65 -3.02 -39.51 24.21
N GLY A 66 -2.75 -39.64 22.91
CA GLY A 66 -2.97 -40.90 22.17
C GLY A 66 -4.30 -41.08 21.44
N GLN A 67 -4.32 -40.84 20.13
CA GLN A 67 -4.55 -41.85 19.08
C GLN A 67 -4.79 -41.19 17.70
N ASN A 68 -3.94 -41.60 16.74
CA ASN A 68 -4.14 -41.80 15.30
C ASN A 68 -5.05 -40.87 14.46
N LEU A 69 -4.44 -40.25 13.44
CA LEU A 69 -4.79 -40.53 12.03
C LEU A 69 -3.61 -40.18 11.11
N ASN A 70 -2.76 -41.18 10.88
CA ASN A 70 -1.79 -41.19 9.80
C ASN A 70 -2.53 -41.32 8.46
N ILE A 71 -2.52 -40.27 7.64
CA ILE A 71 -2.69 -40.40 6.19
C ILE A 71 -1.61 -39.55 5.52
N TYR A 72 -0.41 -40.12 5.42
CA TYR A 72 0.61 -39.64 4.49
C TYR A 72 0.87 -40.73 3.46
N HIS A 73 0.58 -40.38 2.21
CA HIS A 73 0.93 -41.18 1.03
C HIS A 73 2.45 -41.42 1.00
N ARG A 74 2.85 -42.65 1.34
CA ARG A 74 4.19 -43.17 1.08
C ARG A 74 4.41 -43.25 -0.43
N CYS A 75 5.39 -42.50 -0.93
CA CYS A 75 5.95 -42.68 -2.27
C CYS A 75 7.00 -43.82 -2.22
N PRO A 76 7.06 -44.74 -3.20
CA PRO A 76 7.83 -45.99 -3.06
C PRO A 76 9.35 -45.79 -3.22
N GLN A 77 10.10 -46.58 -2.44
CA GLN A 77 11.56 -46.65 -2.45
C GLN A 77 12.11 -47.38 -3.69
N ARG A 78 13.33 -47.03 -4.14
CA ARG A 78 14.15 -47.84 -5.06
C ARG A 78 15.34 -48.45 -4.31
N PRO A 79 15.71 -49.72 -4.56
CA PRO A 79 16.90 -50.34 -3.98
C PRO A 79 18.17 -50.03 -4.80
N PRO A 80 19.39 -50.26 -4.25
CA PRO A 80 20.65 -49.85 -4.87
C PRO A 80 21.17 -50.87 -5.90
N LEU A 81 22.00 -50.37 -6.82
CA LEU A 81 22.61 -51.08 -7.94
C LEU A 81 23.63 -52.13 -7.49
N GLY A 82 23.44 -53.38 -7.95
CA GLY A 82 24.40 -54.48 -7.84
C GLY A 82 24.75 -55.05 -9.21
N ASN A 83 26.05 -55.14 -9.50
CA ASN A 83 26.64 -55.75 -10.71
C ASN A 83 26.35 -57.25 -10.82
N LYS A 84 26.08 -57.75 -12.04
CA LYS A 84 26.62 -59.03 -12.59
C LYS A 84 26.28 -59.28 -14.07
N MET A 85 27.36 -59.41 -14.85
CA MET A 85 27.69 -60.31 -15.98
C MET A 85 26.68 -60.66 -17.11
N GLN A 86 27.27 -60.66 -18.32
CA GLN A 86 26.77 -60.94 -19.67
C GLN A 86 26.27 -62.38 -19.92
N LYS A 87 25.29 -62.52 -20.84
CA LYS A 87 25.46 -63.19 -22.16
C LYS A 87 24.26 -62.89 -23.10
N PRO A 88 24.47 -62.91 -24.44
CA PRO A 88 23.57 -62.27 -25.40
C PRO A 88 22.55 -63.26 -25.99
N VAL A 89 21.35 -62.78 -26.27
CA VAL A 89 20.44 -63.42 -27.23
C VAL A 89 19.97 -62.33 -28.18
N GLN A 90 20.32 -62.51 -29.45
CA GLN A 90 19.81 -61.73 -30.57
C GLN A 90 18.30 -61.90 -30.62
N ASP A 91 17.58 -60.79 -30.52
CA ASP A 91 16.25 -60.72 -31.12
C ASP A 91 16.16 -59.39 -31.88
N GLN A 92 16.45 -59.49 -33.18
CA GLN A 92 16.18 -58.44 -34.15
C GLN A 92 14.67 -58.30 -34.27
N ARG A 93 14.09 -57.44 -33.42
CA ARG A 93 12.82 -56.80 -33.70
C ARG A 93 13.03 -55.31 -33.63
N SER A 94 13.15 -54.71 -34.81
CA SER A 94 13.10 -53.27 -35.05
C SER A 94 11.84 -52.69 -34.41
N ARG A 95 11.96 -52.24 -33.16
CA ARG A 95 11.01 -51.28 -32.59
C ARG A 95 11.17 -50.03 -33.43
N SER A 96 10.15 -49.70 -34.24
CA SER A 96 10.02 -48.40 -34.87
C SER A 96 10.23 -47.33 -33.80
N SER A 97 11.42 -46.70 -33.77
CA SER A 97 11.75 -45.73 -32.74
C SER A 97 10.85 -44.52 -32.98
N LYS A 98 10.00 -44.20 -32.01
CA LYS A 98 9.27 -42.93 -32.04
C LYS A 98 10.31 -41.80 -32.12
N PRO A 99 10.09 -40.75 -32.93
CA PRO A 99 11.03 -39.63 -32.99
C PRO A 99 11.19 -39.01 -31.60
N ALA A 100 12.42 -38.72 -31.20
CA ALA A 100 12.72 -38.12 -29.90
C ALA A 100 12.13 -36.72 -29.82
N THR A 101 11.30 -36.45 -28.81
CA THR A 101 10.71 -35.13 -28.58
C THR A 101 11.73 -34.18 -27.96
N ILE A 102 11.55 -32.88 -28.15
CA ILE A 102 12.44 -31.86 -27.54
C ILE A 102 12.49 -32.00 -26.01
N HIS A 103 11.39 -32.38 -25.36
CA HIS A 103 11.33 -32.63 -23.91
C HIS A 103 12.17 -33.83 -23.48
N ALA A 104 12.21 -34.90 -24.28
CA ALA A 104 13.02 -36.08 -23.98
C ALA A 104 14.52 -35.76 -24.10
N CYS A 105 14.92 -34.97 -25.11
CA CYS A 105 16.29 -34.47 -25.25
C CYS A 105 16.66 -33.50 -24.11
N ALA A 106 15.74 -32.61 -23.72
CA ALA A 106 15.91 -31.72 -22.58
C ALA A 106 16.03 -32.48 -21.25
N GLN A 107 15.34 -33.62 -21.10
CA GLN A 107 15.43 -34.48 -19.93
C GLN A 107 16.76 -35.26 -19.87
N SER A 108 17.20 -35.82 -21.00
CA SER A 108 18.44 -36.60 -21.06
C SER A 108 19.69 -35.74 -20.95
N GLY A 109 19.62 -34.47 -21.37
CA GLY A 109 20.77 -33.57 -21.44
C GLY A 109 21.44 -33.55 -22.82
N ASP A 110 20.77 -34.03 -23.87
CA ASP A 110 21.30 -34.03 -25.23
C ASP A 110 21.18 -32.64 -25.88
N LEU A 111 22.13 -31.76 -25.55
CA LEU A 111 22.21 -30.40 -26.08
C LEU A 111 22.30 -30.38 -27.62
N PRO A 112 23.13 -31.20 -28.29
CA PRO A 112 23.17 -31.23 -29.76
C PRO A 112 21.82 -31.57 -30.40
N ALA A 113 21.07 -32.51 -29.84
CA ALA A 113 19.73 -32.83 -30.34
C ALA A 113 18.74 -31.69 -30.14
N VAL A 114 18.76 -31.01 -28.97
CA VAL A 114 17.93 -29.81 -28.72
C VAL A 114 18.27 -28.69 -29.71
N GLN A 115 19.56 -28.44 -29.95
CA GLN A 115 20.01 -27.45 -30.93
C GLN A 115 19.56 -27.80 -32.35
N LYS A 116 19.64 -29.08 -32.73
CA LYS A 116 19.18 -29.54 -34.05
C LYS A 116 17.67 -29.36 -34.19
N LEU A 117 16.88 -29.81 -33.23
CA LEU A 117 15.42 -29.71 -33.26
C LEU A 117 14.93 -28.26 -33.34
N LEU A 118 15.57 -27.32 -32.63
CA LEU A 118 15.21 -25.91 -32.68
C LEU A 118 15.66 -25.20 -33.97
N ARG A 119 16.75 -25.66 -34.60
CA ARG A 119 17.12 -25.21 -35.95
C ARG A 119 16.13 -25.71 -37.01
N ASP A 120 15.70 -26.97 -36.89
CA ASP A 120 14.77 -27.59 -37.83
C ASP A 120 13.35 -27.02 -37.67
N ASN A 121 12.92 -26.71 -36.44
CA ASN A 121 11.63 -26.09 -36.15
C ASN A 121 11.67 -25.23 -34.85
N PRO A 122 11.70 -23.88 -34.97
CA PRO A 122 11.75 -22.97 -33.83
C PRO A 122 10.56 -23.07 -32.86
N SER A 123 9.37 -23.44 -33.36
CA SER A 123 8.14 -23.51 -32.54
C SER A 123 8.21 -24.47 -31.36
N PHE A 124 9.18 -25.39 -31.36
CA PHE A 124 9.42 -26.30 -30.25
C PHE A 124 9.98 -25.61 -28.99
N LEU A 125 10.45 -24.36 -29.09
CA LEU A 125 11.07 -23.62 -27.99
C LEU A 125 10.21 -23.58 -26.72
N ASN A 126 8.91 -23.30 -26.88
CA ASN A 126 7.95 -23.19 -25.79
C ASN A 126 6.86 -24.29 -25.85
N GLU A 127 7.08 -25.35 -26.63
CA GLU A 127 6.11 -26.44 -26.78
C GLU A 127 5.82 -27.09 -25.43
N ARG A 128 4.54 -27.32 -25.12
CA ARG A 128 4.12 -27.92 -23.84
C ARG A 128 3.87 -29.41 -24.03
N ASN A 129 4.48 -30.23 -23.17
CA ASN A 129 4.25 -31.67 -23.24
C ASN A 129 2.79 -32.03 -22.87
N PRO A 130 2.22 -33.11 -23.44
CA PRO A 130 0.79 -33.42 -23.26
C PRO A 130 0.39 -33.81 -21.83
N VAL A 131 1.34 -34.26 -21.01
CA VAL A 131 1.04 -34.86 -19.71
C VAL A 131 1.04 -33.82 -18.59
N MET A 132 2.11 -33.03 -18.48
CA MET A 132 2.31 -32.09 -17.39
C MET A 132 2.24 -30.62 -17.85
N SER A 133 2.01 -30.38 -19.15
CA SER A 133 2.05 -29.06 -19.77
C SER A 133 3.40 -28.34 -19.56
N GLN A 134 4.50 -29.09 -19.53
CA GLN A 134 5.85 -28.55 -19.30
C GLN A 134 6.52 -28.12 -20.61
N THR A 135 7.17 -26.96 -20.59
CA THR A 135 8.07 -26.52 -21.67
C THR A 135 9.42 -27.24 -21.60
N PRO A 136 10.26 -27.23 -22.66
CA PRO A 136 11.62 -27.75 -22.59
C PRO A 136 12.43 -27.14 -21.43
N LEU A 137 12.19 -25.86 -21.13
CA LEU A 137 12.82 -25.14 -20.01
C LEU A 137 12.42 -25.70 -18.64
N HIS A 138 11.16 -26.10 -18.44
CA HIS A 138 10.75 -26.77 -17.18
C HIS A 138 11.51 -28.08 -16.98
N VAL A 139 11.60 -28.88 -18.06
CA VAL A 139 12.19 -30.22 -18.01
C VAL A 139 13.69 -30.14 -17.79
N SER A 140 14.40 -29.28 -18.53
CA SER A 140 15.84 -29.10 -18.34
C SER A 140 16.17 -28.50 -16.97
N ALA A 141 15.38 -27.53 -16.49
CA ALA A 141 15.55 -26.94 -15.17
C ALA A 141 15.34 -27.95 -14.03
N GLY A 142 14.28 -28.76 -14.09
CA GLY A 142 13.99 -29.78 -13.08
C GLY A 142 14.92 -31.00 -13.09
N ASN A 143 15.76 -31.18 -14.12
CA ASN A 143 16.73 -32.28 -14.21
C ASN A 143 18.19 -31.78 -14.14
N ASN A 144 18.39 -30.54 -13.70
CA ASN A 144 19.68 -29.84 -13.61
C ASN A 144 20.53 -29.87 -14.90
N LYS A 145 19.88 -29.82 -16.07
CA LYS A 145 20.56 -29.76 -17.38
C LYS A 145 20.93 -28.31 -17.69
N TRP A 146 21.83 -27.76 -16.88
CA TRP A 146 22.18 -26.33 -16.88
C TRP A 146 22.73 -25.86 -18.23
N GLU A 147 23.40 -26.71 -19.02
CA GLU A 147 23.88 -26.36 -20.37
C GLU A 147 22.72 -26.09 -21.33
N ILE A 148 21.65 -26.90 -21.22
CA ILE A 148 20.43 -26.72 -22.00
C ILE A 148 19.68 -25.49 -21.51
N VAL A 149 19.54 -25.30 -20.19
CA VAL A 149 18.94 -24.08 -19.62
C VAL A 149 19.69 -22.84 -20.14
N LYS A 150 21.02 -22.81 -20.02
CA LYS A 150 21.87 -21.71 -20.51
C LYS A 150 21.70 -21.47 -22.01
N PHE A 151 21.67 -22.55 -22.81
CA PHE A 151 21.45 -22.44 -24.24
C PHE A 151 20.08 -21.83 -24.56
N LEU A 152 19.00 -22.36 -23.99
CA LEU A 152 17.64 -21.88 -24.22
C LEU A 152 17.47 -20.41 -23.80
N LEU A 153 18.09 -19.99 -22.70
CA LEU A 153 18.07 -18.61 -22.21
C LEU A 153 18.92 -17.65 -23.05
N SER A 154 19.96 -18.16 -23.73
CA SER A 154 20.86 -17.37 -24.59
C SER A 154 20.31 -17.10 -26.00
N LEU A 155 19.22 -17.75 -26.40
CA LEU A 155 18.63 -17.60 -27.73
C LEU A 155 18.09 -16.18 -27.92
N LYS A 156 18.68 -15.45 -28.88
CA LYS A 156 18.23 -14.13 -29.34
C LYS A 156 17.47 -14.27 -30.66
N GLY A 157 16.27 -14.88 -30.60
CA GLY A 157 15.39 -15.08 -31.75
C GLY A 157 14.13 -14.19 -31.73
N ALA A 158 13.29 -14.30 -32.76
CA ALA A 158 11.97 -13.65 -32.79
C ALA A 158 11.01 -14.25 -31.75
N GLU A 159 11.16 -15.54 -31.45
CA GLU A 159 10.46 -16.22 -30.35
C GLU A 159 11.31 -16.13 -29.08
N LYS A 160 10.71 -15.59 -28.01
CA LYS A 160 11.35 -15.47 -26.69
C LYS A 160 10.99 -16.69 -25.85
N VAL A 161 11.97 -17.24 -25.13
CA VAL A 161 11.72 -18.32 -24.16
C VAL A 161 10.78 -17.83 -23.05
N GLU A 162 9.74 -18.62 -22.76
CA GLU A 162 8.78 -18.32 -21.69
C GLU A 162 9.36 -18.71 -20.33
N LEU A 163 10.08 -17.78 -19.69
CA LEU A 163 10.62 -17.93 -18.33
C LEU A 163 9.55 -18.23 -17.27
N GLU A 164 8.36 -17.64 -17.43
CA GLU A 164 7.25 -17.73 -16.48
C GLU A 164 6.10 -18.63 -16.98
N ALA A 165 6.37 -19.49 -17.96
CA ALA A 165 5.40 -20.50 -18.38
C ALA A 165 4.98 -21.35 -17.17
N LYS A 166 3.69 -21.67 -17.07
CA LYS A 166 3.14 -22.48 -15.99
C LYS A 166 2.79 -23.88 -16.48
N ASN A 167 3.19 -24.89 -15.72
CA ASN A 167 2.77 -26.27 -15.92
C ASN A 167 1.35 -26.53 -15.35
N MET A 168 0.88 -27.77 -15.35
CA MET A 168 -0.45 -28.12 -14.83
C MET A 168 -0.69 -27.82 -13.33
N TYR A 169 0.38 -27.66 -12.55
CA TYR A 169 0.35 -27.29 -11.13
C TYR A 169 0.56 -25.79 -10.89
N GLY A 170 0.65 -25.00 -11.96
CA GLY A 170 0.98 -23.58 -11.87
C GLY A 170 2.45 -23.29 -11.59
N GLU A 171 3.31 -24.31 -11.60
CA GLU A 171 4.73 -24.20 -11.30
C GLU A 171 5.48 -23.68 -12.54
N THR A 172 6.40 -22.74 -12.32
CA THR A 172 7.32 -22.22 -13.34
C THR A 172 8.59 -23.09 -13.44
N PRO A 173 9.47 -22.90 -14.44
CA PRO A 173 10.77 -23.56 -14.49
C PRO A 173 11.61 -23.36 -13.21
N LEU A 174 11.50 -22.19 -12.56
CA LEU A 174 12.18 -21.92 -11.29
C LEU A 174 11.61 -22.77 -10.15
N HIS A 175 10.30 -22.99 -10.11
CA HIS A 175 9.69 -23.94 -9.16
C HIS A 175 10.21 -25.36 -9.39
N MET A 176 10.37 -25.78 -10.65
CA MET A 176 10.91 -27.11 -10.97
C MET A 176 12.36 -27.28 -10.53
N ALA A 177 13.21 -26.27 -10.77
CA ALA A 177 14.57 -26.27 -10.29
C ALA A 177 14.62 -26.32 -8.75
N ALA A 178 13.79 -25.50 -8.08
CA ALA A 178 13.71 -25.44 -6.62
C ALA A 178 13.23 -26.76 -5.99
N LYS A 179 12.15 -27.33 -6.51
CA LYS A 179 11.53 -28.58 -6.04
C LYS A 179 12.46 -29.79 -6.09
N ASN A 180 13.43 -29.78 -7.00
CA ASN A 180 14.36 -30.88 -7.24
C ASN A 180 15.81 -30.53 -6.84
N GLY A 181 16.03 -29.43 -6.10
CA GLY A 181 17.36 -29.04 -5.63
C GLY A 181 18.37 -28.69 -6.74
N CYS A 182 17.90 -28.36 -7.95
CA CYS A 182 18.74 -28.09 -9.12
C CYS A 182 19.32 -26.66 -9.06
N ASN A 183 20.33 -26.48 -8.22
CA ASN A 183 20.88 -25.17 -7.88
C ASN A 183 21.43 -24.39 -9.08
N GLU A 184 22.20 -25.04 -9.97
CA GLU A 184 22.79 -24.38 -11.15
C GLU A 184 21.71 -23.89 -12.12
N ALA A 185 20.68 -24.71 -12.35
CA ALA A 185 19.52 -24.30 -13.14
C ALA A 185 18.77 -23.13 -12.49
N ALA A 186 18.59 -23.14 -11.17
CA ALA A 186 17.95 -22.04 -10.44
C ALA A 186 18.76 -20.73 -10.56
N GLN A 187 20.09 -20.77 -10.40
CA GLN A 187 20.97 -19.60 -10.58
C GLN A 187 20.88 -19.01 -11.99
N LEU A 188 20.86 -19.86 -13.02
CA LEU A 188 20.72 -19.41 -14.40
C LEU A 188 19.36 -18.75 -14.66
N LEU A 189 18.28 -19.31 -14.12
CA LEU A 189 16.94 -18.73 -14.27
C LEU A 189 16.86 -17.36 -13.58
N LEU A 190 17.34 -17.24 -12.34
CA LEU A 190 17.32 -15.98 -11.59
C LEU A 190 18.17 -14.89 -12.25
N SER A 191 19.37 -15.23 -12.74
CA SER A 191 20.24 -14.27 -13.45
C SER A 191 19.65 -13.76 -14.77
N HIS A 192 18.70 -14.49 -15.37
CA HIS A 192 17.96 -14.08 -16.56
C HIS A 192 16.60 -13.46 -16.25
N GLY A 193 16.33 -13.13 -14.99
CA GLY A 193 15.12 -12.39 -14.57
C GLY A 193 13.89 -13.26 -14.33
N ALA A 194 14.06 -14.56 -14.04
CA ALA A 194 12.94 -15.37 -13.56
C ALA A 194 12.35 -14.78 -12.27
N PHE A 195 11.03 -14.75 -12.17
CA PHE A 195 10.34 -14.14 -11.06
C PHE A 195 10.42 -15.02 -9.81
N ILE A 196 11.18 -14.56 -8.81
CA ILE A 196 11.49 -15.34 -7.61
C ILE A 196 10.28 -15.63 -6.71
N GLU A 197 9.27 -14.75 -6.74
CA GLU A 197 8.03 -14.86 -5.95
C GLU A 197 6.84 -15.39 -6.77
N ALA A 198 7.11 -16.08 -7.88
CA ALA A 198 6.05 -16.73 -8.65
C ALA A 198 5.23 -17.67 -7.75
N LYS A 199 3.91 -17.71 -7.92
CA LYS A 199 3.02 -18.58 -7.15
C LYS A 199 2.47 -19.73 -8.00
N ALA A 200 2.64 -20.94 -7.49
CA ALA A 200 1.98 -22.15 -7.95
C ALA A 200 0.47 -22.13 -7.60
N ASN A 201 -0.28 -23.15 -8.06
CA ASN A 201 -1.74 -23.21 -7.88
C ASN A 201 -2.19 -23.32 -6.41
N ASN A 202 -1.30 -23.69 -5.50
CA ASN A 202 -1.53 -23.75 -4.05
C ASN A 202 -0.92 -22.55 -3.30
N GLY A 203 -0.54 -21.49 -4.02
CA GLY A 203 0.06 -20.28 -3.44
C GLY A 203 1.53 -20.40 -3.04
N MET A 204 2.15 -21.59 -3.20
CA MET A 204 3.55 -21.81 -2.87
C MET A 204 4.49 -21.08 -3.81
N THR A 205 5.59 -20.57 -3.25
CA THR A 205 6.71 -19.95 -4.00
C THR A 205 7.84 -20.97 -4.22
N PRO A 206 8.81 -20.70 -5.12
CA PRO A 206 10.00 -21.55 -5.28
C PRO A 206 10.73 -21.82 -3.95
N LEU A 207 10.78 -20.86 -3.03
CA LEU A 207 11.40 -21.04 -1.71
C LEU A 207 10.66 -22.10 -0.85
N HIS A 208 9.33 -22.19 -0.92
CA HIS A 208 8.57 -23.24 -0.24
C HIS A 208 8.97 -24.63 -0.74
N LEU A 209 9.08 -24.80 -2.07
CA LEU A 209 9.43 -26.08 -2.67
C LEU A 209 10.91 -26.46 -2.42
N ALA A 210 11.82 -25.48 -2.43
CA ALA A 210 13.24 -25.70 -2.10
C ALA A 210 13.42 -26.17 -0.66
N VAL A 211 12.60 -25.70 0.28
CA VAL A 211 12.62 -26.18 1.67
C VAL A 211 12.27 -27.67 1.76
N TRP A 212 11.26 -28.13 1.02
CA TRP A 212 10.90 -29.55 0.99
C TRP A 212 12.00 -30.44 0.43
N ASP A 213 12.68 -30.01 -0.64
CA ASP A 213 13.83 -30.74 -1.17
C ASP A 213 14.96 -30.80 -0.14
N SER A 214 15.30 -29.65 0.44
CA SER A 214 16.39 -29.52 1.41
C SER A 214 16.22 -30.41 2.64
N ILE A 215 14.98 -30.60 3.12
CA ILE A 215 14.68 -31.53 4.23
C ILE A 215 14.98 -33.00 3.84
N ARG A 216 14.84 -33.36 2.57
CA ARG A 216 15.06 -34.73 2.06
C ARG A 216 16.51 -35.00 1.68
N SER A 217 17.20 -34.00 1.14
CA SER A 217 18.55 -34.11 0.58
C SER A 217 19.66 -33.67 1.55
N ASP A 218 19.31 -33.00 2.66
CA ASP A 218 20.23 -32.29 3.58
C ASP A 218 21.12 -31.23 2.87
N ASP A 219 20.75 -30.84 1.65
CA ASP A 219 21.41 -29.78 0.90
C ASP A 219 20.58 -28.48 0.97
N CYS A 220 21.23 -27.39 1.38
CA CYS A 220 20.61 -26.07 1.48
C CYS A 220 21.05 -25.13 0.34
N SER A 221 21.74 -25.62 -0.68
CA SER A 221 22.35 -24.78 -1.72
C SER A 221 21.30 -23.97 -2.49
N THR A 222 20.24 -24.63 -2.97
CA THR A 222 19.16 -23.96 -3.69
C THR A 222 18.40 -22.96 -2.81
N VAL A 223 18.19 -23.29 -1.52
CA VAL A 223 17.60 -22.36 -0.54
C VAL A 223 18.50 -21.13 -0.37
N LYS A 224 19.82 -21.30 -0.20
CA LYS A 224 20.77 -20.19 -0.10
C LYS A 224 20.72 -19.29 -1.33
N THR A 225 20.77 -19.87 -2.54
CA THR A 225 20.70 -19.12 -3.79
C THR A 225 19.41 -18.29 -3.91
N LEU A 226 18.26 -18.86 -3.54
CA LEU A 226 17.00 -18.11 -3.54
C LEU A 226 17.03 -16.94 -2.53
N LEU A 227 17.58 -17.16 -1.34
CA LEU A 227 17.70 -16.11 -0.32
C LEU A 227 18.71 -15.01 -0.70
N GLU A 228 19.80 -15.36 -1.37
CA GLU A 228 20.79 -14.42 -1.93
C GLU A 228 20.15 -13.53 -3.00
N HIS A 229 19.16 -14.04 -3.73
CA HIS A 229 18.32 -13.27 -4.66
C HIS A 229 17.09 -12.63 -4.00
N ASN A 230 17.09 -12.49 -2.67
CA ASN A 230 16.06 -11.83 -1.86
C ASN A 230 14.67 -12.51 -1.85
N ALA A 231 14.58 -13.83 -1.97
CA ALA A 231 13.31 -14.55 -1.81
C ALA A 231 12.64 -14.26 -0.46
N ASP A 232 11.34 -13.98 -0.43
CA ASP A 232 10.61 -13.56 0.77
C ASP A 232 10.38 -14.73 1.73
N CYS A 233 11.04 -14.70 2.89
CA CYS A 233 10.88 -15.70 3.95
C CYS A 233 9.53 -15.62 4.67
N SER A 234 8.78 -14.53 4.47
CA SER A 234 7.49 -14.25 5.09
C SER A 234 6.30 -14.51 4.16
N ALA A 235 6.55 -14.89 2.90
CA ALA A 235 5.52 -15.27 1.96
C ALA A 235 4.65 -16.41 2.54
N LYS A 236 3.35 -16.31 2.32
CA LYS A 236 2.37 -17.32 2.74
C LYS A 236 1.76 -18.00 1.53
N ASP A 237 1.65 -19.32 1.61
CA ASP A 237 0.83 -20.13 0.73
C ASP A 237 -0.67 -20.00 1.05
N ASP A 238 -1.51 -20.72 0.32
CA ASP A 238 -2.96 -20.67 0.49
C ASP A 238 -3.44 -21.26 1.83
N GLU A 239 -2.59 -22.03 2.52
CA GLU A 239 -2.82 -22.55 3.88
C GLU A 239 -2.35 -21.56 4.96
N GLY A 240 -1.77 -20.42 4.57
CA GLY A 240 -1.23 -19.41 5.47
C GLY A 240 0.13 -19.78 6.07
N MET A 241 0.79 -20.81 5.56
CA MET A 241 2.07 -21.32 6.02
C MET A 241 3.23 -20.60 5.33
N THR A 242 4.28 -20.29 6.09
CA THR A 242 5.54 -19.73 5.55
C THR A 242 6.55 -20.84 5.27
N PRO A 243 7.63 -20.57 4.50
CA PRO A 243 8.68 -21.58 4.25
C PRO A 243 9.27 -22.16 5.54
N VAL A 244 9.40 -21.36 6.61
CA VAL A 244 9.88 -21.83 7.92
C VAL A 244 8.89 -22.79 8.59
N ASN A 245 7.58 -22.56 8.42
CA ASN A 245 6.54 -23.38 9.04
C ASN A 245 6.43 -24.77 8.40
N HIS A 246 6.86 -24.92 7.15
CA HIS A 246 6.95 -26.21 6.44
C HIS A 246 8.05 -27.14 6.96
N ILE A 247 8.91 -26.67 7.87
CA ILE A 247 9.99 -27.47 8.47
C ILE A 247 9.47 -28.28 9.68
N SER A 248 9.50 -29.61 9.58
CA SER A 248 9.13 -30.53 10.67
C SER A 248 10.04 -30.35 11.91
N GLN A 249 9.53 -30.64 13.12
CA GLN A 249 10.28 -30.46 14.37
C GLN A 249 11.30 -31.60 14.66
N GLY A 250 11.79 -32.29 13.63
CA GLY A 250 12.71 -33.42 13.78
C GLY A 250 14.20 -33.03 13.80
N PRO A 251 15.07 -33.87 14.40
CA PRO A 251 16.52 -33.72 14.32
C PRO A 251 16.99 -33.83 12.86
N GLY A 252 17.85 -32.91 12.43
CA GLY A 252 18.34 -32.78 11.04
C GLY A 252 17.90 -31.50 10.33
N SER A 253 16.80 -30.87 10.76
CA SER A 253 16.29 -29.64 10.13
C SER A 253 16.76 -28.33 10.78
N GLU A 254 17.59 -28.41 11.81
CA GLU A 254 18.00 -27.27 12.64
C GLU A 254 18.79 -26.22 11.85
N LYS A 255 19.71 -26.68 11.00
CA LYS A 255 20.57 -25.81 10.18
C LYS A 255 19.73 -24.97 9.20
N LEU A 256 18.79 -25.60 8.49
CA LEU A 256 17.88 -24.93 7.57
C LEU A 256 16.94 -23.95 8.30
N ARG A 257 16.39 -24.38 9.45
CA ARG A 257 15.55 -23.54 10.30
C ARG A 257 16.30 -22.30 10.79
N ALA A 258 17.53 -22.46 11.27
CA ALA A 258 18.37 -21.36 11.72
C ALA A 258 18.69 -20.40 10.58
N LEU A 259 18.99 -20.93 9.39
CA LEU A 259 19.27 -20.15 8.19
C LEU A 259 18.08 -19.30 7.76
N LEU A 260 16.88 -19.88 7.63
CA LEU A 260 15.68 -19.13 7.28
C LEU A 260 15.26 -18.13 8.35
N LYS A 261 15.37 -18.48 9.64
CA LYS A 261 15.08 -17.53 10.73
C LYS A 261 16.01 -16.33 10.69
N ARG A 262 17.31 -16.56 10.49
CA ARG A 262 18.31 -15.48 10.35
C ARG A 262 17.98 -14.57 9.16
N HIS A 263 17.67 -15.14 8.00
CA HIS A 263 17.29 -14.34 6.82
C HIS A 263 15.95 -13.62 7.01
N LEU A 264 14.98 -14.23 7.69
CA LEU A 264 13.72 -13.58 8.04
C LEU A 264 13.94 -12.38 8.97
N GLU A 265 14.78 -12.53 10.00
CA GLU A 265 15.18 -11.43 10.89
C GLU A 265 15.96 -10.34 10.15
N GLU A 266 16.86 -10.72 9.25
CA GLU A 266 17.60 -9.79 8.41
C GLU A 266 16.69 -9.02 7.45
N GLN A 267 15.75 -9.70 6.77
CA GLN A 267 14.74 -9.07 5.91
C GLN A 267 13.84 -8.12 6.70
N ARG A 268 13.40 -8.52 7.90
CA ARG A 268 12.66 -7.62 8.81
C ARG A 268 13.50 -6.40 9.20
N ARG A 269 14.79 -6.58 9.49
CA ARG A 269 15.71 -5.48 9.82
C ARG A 269 15.93 -4.55 8.62
N ARG A 270 16.13 -5.08 7.42
CA ARG A 270 16.27 -4.30 6.17
C ARG A 270 15.01 -3.48 5.90
N ARG A 271 13.83 -4.12 5.90
CA ARG A 271 12.53 -3.44 5.77
C ARG A 271 12.36 -2.34 6.82
N ALA A 272 12.80 -2.58 8.06
CA ALA A 272 12.73 -1.57 9.13
C ALA A 272 13.74 -0.42 8.97
N LEU A 273 14.89 -0.65 8.33
CA LEU A 273 15.87 0.38 7.99
C LEU A 273 15.39 1.24 6.83
N GLU A 274 14.86 0.61 5.78
CA GLU A 274 14.23 1.29 4.62
C GLU A 274 13.05 2.15 5.07
N ALA A 275 12.16 1.61 5.91
CA ALA A 275 11.08 2.37 6.52
C ALA A 275 11.60 3.52 7.39
N CYS A 276 12.77 3.39 8.02
CA CYS A 276 13.39 4.45 8.80
C CYS A 276 13.96 5.57 7.92
N SER A 277 14.59 5.23 6.78
CA SER A 277 15.05 6.25 5.82
C SER A 277 13.88 6.99 5.18
N GLU A 278 12.80 6.27 4.82
CA GLU A 278 11.60 6.88 4.27
C GLU A 278 10.90 7.78 5.30
N SER A 279 10.77 7.31 6.54
CA SER A 279 10.24 8.13 7.65
C SER A 279 11.09 9.40 7.88
N LYS A 280 12.41 9.29 7.73
CA LYS A 280 13.31 10.44 7.89
C LYS A 280 13.11 11.46 6.76
N ALA A 281 12.99 11.02 5.52
CA ALA A 281 12.68 11.89 4.38
C ALA A 281 11.32 12.59 4.58
N LYS A 282 10.28 11.87 4.98
CA LYS A 282 8.96 12.44 5.30
C LYS A 282 9.04 13.49 6.42
N MET A 283 9.88 13.28 7.44
CA MET A 283 10.10 14.27 8.50
C MET A 283 10.85 15.51 8.03
N GLU A 284 11.84 15.36 7.15
CA GLU A 284 12.59 16.50 6.60
C GLU A 284 11.67 17.37 5.74
N GLU A 285 10.82 16.76 4.92
CA GLU A 285 9.80 17.47 4.15
C GLU A 285 8.75 18.14 5.05
N LEU A 286 8.30 17.46 6.12
CA LEU A 286 7.44 18.05 7.14
C LEU A 286 8.09 19.30 7.78
N GLU A 287 9.36 19.23 8.19
CA GLU A 287 10.06 20.38 8.78
C GLU A 287 10.21 21.53 7.78
N LYS A 288 10.45 21.23 6.50
CA LYS A 288 10.45 22.25 5.43
C LYS A 288 9.09 22.94 5.34
N ALA A 289 7.99 22.19 5.29
CA ALA A 289 6.64 22.75 5.25
C ALA A 289 6.23 23.48 6.54
N LEU A 290 6.75 23.08 7.70
CA LEU A 290 6.51 23.80 8.97
C LEU A 290 7.35 25.07 9.08
N SER A 291 8.50 25.13 8.42
CA SER A 291 9.37 26.32 8.42
C SER A 291 8.79 27.49 7.63
N SER A 292 7.94 27.23 6.63
CA SER A 292 7.27 28.29 5.84
C SER A 292 6.12 28.98 6.58
N ILE A 293 5.61 28.37 7.66
CA ILE A 293 4.57 28.99 8.49
C ILE A 293 5.25 29.97 9.44
N ILE A 294 4.88 31.24 9.44
CA ILE A 294 5.39 32.22 10.41
C ILE A 294 4.61 32.09 11.73
N GLY A 295 5.31 32.19 12.86
CA GLY A 295 4.71 32.04 14.20
C GLY A 295 4.24 30.62 14.54
N LEU A 296 3.15 30.53 15.32
CA LEU A 296 2.42 29.30 15.71
C LEU A 296 3.29 28.20 16.34
N HIS A 297 4.17 28.58 17.27
CA HIS A 297 5.12 27.64 17.88
C HIS A 297 4.45 26.44 18.54
N GLU A 298 3.35 26.65 19.28
CA GLU A 298 2.62 25.56 19.95
C GLU A 298 2.08 24.52 18.96
N LEU A 299 1.48 24.99 17.85
CA LEU A 299 0.98 24.13 16.79
C LEU A 299 2.13 23.32 16.20
N LYS A 300 3.24 23.96 15.82
CA LYS A 300 4.43 23.28 15.26
C LYS A 300 4.96 22.20 16.19
N VAL A 301 5.05 22.47 17.49
CA VAL A 301 5.48 21.48 18.49
C VAL A 301 4.51 20.29 18.58
N GLN A 302 3.20 20.53 18.56
CA GLN A 302 2.21 19.45 18.56
C GLN A 302 2.26 18.62 17.27
N LEU A 303 2.37 19.26 16.11
CA LEU A 303 2.48 18.59 14.82
C LEU A 303 3.72 17.70 14.74
N ARG A 304 4.88 18.18 15.20
CA ARG A 304 6.11 17.37 15.30
C ARG A 304 5.92 16.16 16.21
N LYS A 305 5.27 16.33 17.37
CA LYS A 305 4.97 15.22 18.29
C LYS A 305 4.05 14.18 17.65
N TRP A 306 3.03 14.61 16.90
CA TRP A 306 2.12 13.71 16.20
C TRP A 306 2.81 12.97 15.07
N ALA A 307 3.50 13.68 14.19
CA ALA A 307 4.24 13.11 13.07
C ALA A 307 5.25 12.06 13.55
N LYS A 308 6.12 12.41 14.51
CA LYS A 308 7.08 11.48 15.12
C LYS A 308 6.37 10.26 15.72
N GLY A 309 5.29 10.47 16.46
CA GLY A 309 4.52 9.38 17.05
C GLY A 309 3.95 8.42 16.01
N MET A 310 3.49 8.94 14.88
CA MET A 310 2.80 8.20 13.83
C MET A 310 3.77 7.45 12.92
N LEU A 311 4.90 8.05 12.55
CA LEU A 311 5.98 7.35 11.85
C LEU A 311 6.56 6.21 12.68
N LEU A 312 6.66 6.38 14.00
CA LEU A 312 7.04 5.29 14.89
C LEU A 312 5.99 4.17 14.94
N ASP A 313 4.70 4.49 14.81
CA ASP A 313 3.65 3.47 14.74
C ASP A 313 3.69 2.69 13.42
N GLU A 314 3.92 3.37 12.30
CA GLU A 314 4.16 2.72 11.00
C GLU A 314 5.35 1.77 11.07
N ARG A 315 6.47 2.21 11.65
CA ARG A 315 7.65 1.37 11.88
C ARG A 315 7.36 0.16 12.76
N ARG A 316 6.60 0.34 13.84
CA ARG A 316 6.17 -0.75 14.73
C ARG A 316 5.33 -1.78 13.96
N ARG A 317 4.42 -1.34 13.08
CA ARG A 317 3.62 -2.23 12.21
C ARG A 317 4.49 -2.97 11.19
N ALA A 318 5.47 -2.29 10.58
CA ALA A 318 6.43 -2.92 9.66
C ALA A 318 7.26 -4.03 10.33
N LEU A 319 7.51 -3.90 11.63
CA LEU A 319 8.14 -4.94 12.46
C LEU A 319 7.17 -6.04 12.92
N GLY A 320 5.89 -5.98 12.52
CA GLY A 320 4.87 -6.95 12.89
C GLY A 320 4.25 -6.74 14.27
N LEU A 321 4.49 -5.60 14.93
CA LEU A 321 3.88 -5.27 16.21
C LEU A 321 2.44 -4.80 15.98
N LYS A 322 1.49 -5.43 16.69
CA LYS A 322 0.08 -5.04 16.66
C LYS A 322 -0.11 -3.82 17.56
N LEU A 323 -0.62 -2.73 16.98
CA LEU A 323 -0.93 -1.49 17.69
C LEU A 323 -2.41 -1.19 17.61
N GLY A 324 -2.94 -0.51 18.63
CA GLY A 324 -4.26 0.11 18.58
C GLY A 324 -4.32 1.23 17.53
N VAL A 325 -5.52 1.47 17.00
CA VAL A 325 -5.76 2.59 16.06
C VAL A 325 -5.67 3.90 16.82
N ARG A 326 -4.93 4.89 16.28
CA ARG A 326 -4.96 6.26 16.81
C ARG A 326 -6.26 6.93 16.42
N ARG A 327 -6.88 7.64 17.36
CA ARG A 327 -7.99 8.53 17.04
C ARG A 327 -7.46 9.75 16.29
N PRO A 328 -8.09 10.17 15.18
CA PRO A 328 -7.69 11.39 14.50
C PRO A 328 -7.87 12.61 15.44
N PRO A 329 -6.92 13.56 15.41
CA PRO A 329 -7.01 14.74 16.26
C PRO A 329 -7.96 15.76 15.62
N HIS A 330 -9.19 15.83 16.10
CA HIS A 330 -10.06 16.98 15.81
C HIS A 330 -9.57 18.20 16.58
N MET A 331 -9.63 19.36 15.95
CA MET A 331 -9.04 20.59 16.48
C MET A 331 -9.91 21.82 16.24
N ALA A 332 -9.62 22.88 16.98
CA ALA A 332 -10.21 24.20 16.81
C ALA A 332 -9.12 25.26 16.63
N PHE A 333 -9.29 26.11 15.62
CA PHE A 333 -8.43 27.25 15.30
C PHE A 333 -9.13 28.55 15.70
N LEU A 334 -8.50 29.30 16.59
CA LEU A 334 -9.05 30.50 17.23
C LEU A 334 -8.21 31.70 16.80
N GLY A 335 -8.79 32.77 16.27
CA GLY A 335 -8.06 34.04 16.08
C GLY A 335 -8.76 35.00 15.12
N ASN A 336 -8.14 36.15 14.85
CA ASN A 336 -8.68 37.18 13.96
C ASN A 336 -8.63 36.80 12.47
N PRO A 337 -9.34 37.51 11.57
CA PRO A 337 -9.19 37.32 10.13
C PRO A 337 -7.73 37.54 9.71
N GLY A 338 -7.32 36.90 8.60
CA GLY A 338 -5.98 37.14 8.03
C GLY A 338 -4.81 36.52 8.80
N THR A 339 -5.03 35.78 9.89
CA THR A 339 -3.94 35.10 10.64
C THR A 339 -3.51 33.76 10.03
N GLY A 340 -4.00 33.39 8.85
CA GLY A 340 -3.57 32.18 8.13
C GLY A 340 -4.24 30.86 8.50
N LYS A 341 -5.38 30.86 9.21
CA LYS A 341 -6.11 29.63 9.63
C LYS A 341 -6.37 28.65 8.48
N THR A 342 -6.92 29.15 7.37
CA THR A 342 -7.23 28.35 6.17
C THR A 342 -5.96 27.82 5.50
N MET A 343 -4.93 28.67 5.39
CA MET A 343 -3.63 28.27 4.83
C MET A 343 -2.99 27.14 5.64
N VAL A 344 -3.00 27.26 6.97
CA VAL A 344 -2.48 26.24 7.89
C VAL A 344 -3.30 24.95 7.81
N ALA A 345 -4.62 25.01 7.61
CA ALA A 345 -5.44 23.82 7.39
C ALA A 345 -5.05 23.07 6.11
N ARG A 346 -4.79 23.79 4.99
CA ARG A 346 -4.31 23.21 3.73
C ARG A 346 -2.94 22.56 3.88
N ILE A 347 -2.01 23.24 4.55
CA ILE A 347 -0.69 22.68 4.86
C ILE A 347 -0.89 21.41 5.70
N LEU A 348 -1.71 21.47 6.74
CA LEU A 348 -2.00 20.31 7.58
C LEU A 348 -2.59 19.13 6.80
N GLY A 349 -3.47 19.39 5.82
CA GLY A 349 -3.99 18.37 4.90
C GLY A 349 -2.87 17.61 4.18
N ARG A 350 -1.96 18.36 3.54
CA ARG A 350 -0.77 17.80 2.89
C ARG A 350 0.11 17.03 3.86
N LEU A 351 0.36 17.57 5.05
CA LEU A 351 1.20 16.92 6.06
C LEU A 351 0.60 15.61 6.58
N LEU A 352 -0.71 15.60 6.87
CA LEU A 352 -1.40 14.40 7.34
C LEU A 352 -1.49 13.33 6.24
N HIS A 353 -1.60 13.74 4.97
CA HIS A 353 -1.51 12.84 3.83
C HIS A 353 -0.11 12.25 3.67
N LEU A 354 0.94 13.08 3.74
CA LEU A 354 2.34 12.65 3.61
C LEU A 354 2.73 11.61 4.67
N VAL A 355 2.25 11.78 5.91
CA VAL A 355 2.47 10.83 7.02
C VAL A 355 1.54 9.60 6.93
N GLY A 356 0.66 9.53 5.92
CA GLY A 356 -0.21 8.37 5.66
C GLY A 356 -1.42 8.27 6.61
N ILE A 357 -1.80 9.37 7.26
CA ILE A 357 -2.92 9.43 8.21
C ILE A 357 -4.23 9.60 7.46
N LEU A 358 -4.20 10.50 6.47
CA LEU A 358 -5.33 10.76 5.59
C LEU A 358 -5.04 10.15 4.22
N PRO A 359 -6.01 9.41 3.63
CA PRO A 359 -5.91 8.93 2.26
C PRO A 359 -5.64 10.03 1.23
N THR A 360 -6.08 11.26 1.51
CA THR A 360 -5.95 12.42 0.62
C THR A 360 -5.51 13.66 1.40
N ASP A 361 -4.88 14.60 0.72
CA ASP A 361 -4.52 15.93 1.25
C ASP A 361 -5.65 16.96 1.14
N ARG A 362 -6.82 16.54 0.63
CA ARG A 362 -7.96 17.42 0.35
C ARG A 362 -8.46 18.11 1.61
N VAL A 363 -8.61 19.42 1.53
CA VAL A 363 -9.31 20.24 2.52
C VAL A 363 -10.59 20.77 1.92
N THR A 364 -11.72 20.39 2.51
CA THR A 364 -13.04 20.88 2.12
C THR A 364 -13.44 21.99 3.08
N GLU A 365 -13.35 23.22 2.60
CA GLU A 365 -13.78 24.41 3.34
C GLU A 365 -15.29 24.56 3.23
N VAL A 366 -15.95 24.78 4.37
CA VAL A 366 -17.41 24.95 4.46
C VAL A 366 -17.76 26.08 5.41
N GLN A 367 -18.80 26.82 5.06
CA GLN A 367 -19.41 27.85 5.91
C GLN A 367 -20.86 27.46 6.26
N ARG A 368 -21.52 28.29 7.09
CA ARG A 368 -22.94 28.08 7.46
C ARG A 368 -23.85 27.91 6.23
N THR A 369 -23.63 28.69 5.19
CA THR A 369 -24.42 28.65 3.93
C THR A 369 -24.26 27.32 3.18
N ASP A 370 -23.14 26.62 3.33
CA ASP A 370 -22.88 25.34 2.68
C ASP A 370 -23.50 24.16 3.43
N LEU A 371 -23.73 24.32 4.73
CA LEU A 371 -24.20 23.26 5.61
C LEU A 371 -25.71 23.36 5.88
N VAL A 372 -26.21 24.57 6.13
CA VAL A 372 -27.59 24.80 6.56
C VAL A 372 -28.50 25.00 5.34
N GLY A 373 -29.64 24.31 5.32
CA GLY A 373 -30.67 24.44 4.29
C GLY A 373 -31.60 25.63 4.55
N GLU A 374 -32.22 26.15 3.49
CA GLU A 374 -33.23 27.22 3.59
C GLU A 374 -34.59 26.72 4.11
N PHE A 375 -34.83 25.40 3.99
CA PHE A 375 -36.09 24.76 4.36
C PHE A 375 -35.86 23.65 5.39
N VAL A 376 -36.87 23.41 6.24
CA VAL A 376 -36.88 22.33 7.24
C VAL A 376 -36.53 20.99 6.58
N GLY A 377 -35.61 20.24 7.19
CA GLY A 377 -35.22 18.90 6.73
C GLY A 377 -34.22 18.88 5.57
N HIS A 378 -33.82 20.04 5.02
CA HIS A 378 -32.77 20.11 4.00
C HIS A 378 -31.36 20.14 4.61
N THR A 379 -31.21 20.54 5.87
CA THR A 379 -29.91 20.71 6.54
C THR A 379 -29.14 19.40 6.68
N GLY A 380 -29.71 18.36 7.29
CA GLY A 380 -29.04 17.06 7.45
C GLY A 380 -28.48 16.49 6.14
N PRO A 381 -29.28 16.34 5.06
CA PRO A 381 -28.79 15.87 3.76
C PRO A 381 -27.68 16.74 3.16
N LYS A 382 -27.79 18.06 3.28
CA LYS A 382 -26.82 19.03 2.76
C LYS A 382 -25.47 18.92 3.49
N THR A 383 -25.50 18.84 4.82
CA THR A 383 -24.32 18.59 5.66
C THR A 383 -23.68 17.23 5.36
N ARG A 384 -24.48 16.15 5.27
CA ARG A 384 -23.95 14.81 4.93
C ARG A 384 -23.25 14.77 3.59
N LYS A 385 -23.78 15.49 2.58
CA LYS A 385 -23.14 15.59 1.26
C LYS A 385 -21.73 16.20 1.39
N LYS A 386 -21.61 17.30 2.15
CA LYS A 386 -20.30 17.94 2.40
C LYS A 386 -19.35 17.09 3.21
N ILE A 387 -19.84 16.38 4.22
CA ILE A 387 -19.03 15.41 4.98
C ILE A 387 -18.49 14.32 4.04
N LYS A 388 -19.34 13.79 3.14
CA LYS A 388 -18.93 12.78 2.17
C LYS A 388 -17.89 13.30 1.17
N GLU A 389 -18.02 14.55 0.73
CA GLU A 389 -17.00 15.21 -0.11
C GLU A 389 -15.64 15.31 0.60
N ALA A 390 -15.65 15.41 1.94
CA ALA A 390 -14.47 15.56 2.78
C ALA A 390 -13.94 14.23 3.37
N GLU A 391 -14.57 13.09 3.06
CA GLU A 391 -14.10 11.77 3.52
C GLU A 391 -12.67 11.49 3.03
N GLY A 392 -11.83 10.98 3.93
CA GLY A 392 -10.41 10.73 3.65
C GLY A 392 -9.53 11.99 3.65
N GLY A 393 -10.08 13.15 4.00
CA GLY A 393 -9.36 14.43 4.09
C GLY A 393 -9.75 15.22 5.34
N ILE A 394 -9.70 16.55 5.22
CA ILE A 394 -10.06 17.51 6.28
C ILE A 394 -11.38 18.21 5.92
N LEU A 395 -12.31 18.28 6.87
CA LEU A 395 -13.45 19.21 6.85
C LEU A 395 -13.09 20.45 7.67
N PHE A 396 -12.93 21.59 6.99
CA PHE A 396 -12.63 22.87 7.61
C PHE A 396 -13.91 23.70 7.72
N VAL A 397 -14.44 23.83 8.93
CA VAL A 397 -15.67 24.57 9.21
C VAL A 397 -15.31 25.99 9.64
N ASP A 398 -15.43 26.94 8.72
CA ASP A 398 -15.13 28.34 8.98
C ASP A 398 -16.30 29.05 9.67
N GLU A 399 -15.97 30.02 10.51
CA GLU A 399 -16.90 30.73 11.40
C GLU A 399 -17.89 29.79 12.11
N ALA A 400 -17.39 28.68 12.65
CA ALA A 400 -18.21 27.58 13.18
C ALA A 400 -19.21 28.02 14.27
N TYR A 401 -18.90 29.08 15.01
CA TYR A 401 -19.80 29.67 16.00
C TYR A 401 -21.13 30.16 15.41
N ARG A 402 -21.21 30.40 14.09
CA ARG A 402 -22.46 30.75 13.41
C ARG A 402 -23.43 29.60 13.36
N LEU A 403 -22.99 28.35 13.54
CA LEU A 403 -23.91 27.20 13.61
C LEU A 403 -24.63 27.10 14.95
N ILE A 404 -24.16 27.83 15.97
CA ILE A 404 -24.73 27.82 17.31
C ILE A 404 -25.49 29.13 17.53
N PRO A 405 -26.80 29.09 17.80
CA PRO A 405 -27.58 30.31 18.04
C PRO A 405 -27.10 31.05 19.29
N MET A 406 -27.03 32.37 19.22
CA MET A 406 -26.58 33.21 20.35
C MET A 406 -27.63 33.38 21.45
N GLN A 407 -28.90 33.07 21.17
CA GLN A 407 -30.02 33.15 22.11
C GLN A 407 -30.95 31.95 21.89
N LYS A 408 -31.49 31.37 22.97
CA LYS A 408 -32.43 30.23 22.94
C LYS A 408 -33.83 30.58 22.38
N ALA A 409 -33.99 31.71 21.69
CA ALA A 409 -35.30 32.33 21.46
C ALA A 409 -35.85 32.20 20.03
N ASP A 410 -35.07 31.77 19.04
CA ASP A 410 -35.58 31.57 17.68
C ASP A 410 -35.78 30.09 17.35
N ASP A 411 -37.05 29.71 17.24
CA ASP A 411 -37.60 28.37 16.98
C ASP A 411 -37.27 27.81 15.56
N LYS A 412 -36.33 28.44 14.83
CA LYS A 412 -36.02 28.16 13.42
C LYS A 412 -34.53 28.09 13.08
N ASP A 413 -33.62 27.92 14.05
CA ASP A 413 -32.19 27.80 13.72
C ASP A 413 -31.76 26.34 13.49
N TYR A 414 -31.74 25.91 12.23
CA TYR A 414 -31.29 24.57 11.83
C TYR A 414 -29.76 24.39 11.91
N GLY A 415 -29.00 25.40 12.36
CA GLY A 415 -27.53 25.32 12.52
C GLY A 415 -27.09 24.21 13.49
N LEU A 416 -27.86 23.95 14.55
CA LEU A 416 -27.55 22.91 15.52
C LEU A 416 -27.59 21.51 14.90
N GLU A 417 -28.57 21.25 14.03
CA GLU A 417 -28.72 19.98 13.29
C GLU A 417 -27.45 19.69 12.46
N ALA A 418 -26.91 20.71 11.78
CA ALA A 418 -25.68 20.57 11.02
C ALA A 418 -24.46 20.23 11.92
N LEU A 419 -24.36 20.87 13.09
CA LEU A 419 -23.27 20.61 14.03
C LEU A 419 -23.35 19.18 14.60
N GLU A 420 -24.54 18.72 14.98
CA GLU A 420 -24.77 17.36 15.49
C GLU A 420 -24.40 16.30 14.46
N GLU A 421 -24.75 16.52 13.18
CA GLU A 421 -24.39 15.62 12.09
C GLU A 421 -22.86 15.52 11.92
N ILE A 422 -22.15 16.66 11.98
CA ILE A 422 -20.67 16.69 11.96
C ILE A 422 -20.10 15.95 13.17
N MET A 423 -20.66 16.15 14.35
CA MET A 423 -20.20 15.48 15.57
C MET A 423 -20.40 13.96 15.52
N SER A 424 -21.44 13.48 14.84
CA SER A 424 -21.74 12.05 14.70
C SER A 424 -20.66 11.28 13.93
N VAL A 425 -19.97 11.94 12.98
CA VAL A 425 -18.97 11.31 12.11
C VAL A 425 -17.54 11.41 12.65
N MET A 426 -17.29 12.23 13.67
CA MET A 426 -15.96 12.39 14.28
C MET A 426 -15.44 11.08 14.89
N ASP A 427 -16.32 10.24 15.44
CA ASP A 427 -15.92 8.97 16.05
C ASP A 427 -15.58 7.88 15.00
N SER A 428 -15.90 8.09 13.72
CA SER A 428 -15.69 7.11 12.64
C SER A 428 -14.22 6.95 12.22
N GLY A 429 -13.38 7.95 12.50
CA GLY A 429 -11.97 7.94 12.12
C GLY A 429 -11.68 8.24 10.64
N LYS A 430 -12.70 8.47 9.79
CA LYS A 430 -12.56 8.65 8.34
C LYS A 430 -12.22 10.08 7.90
N ILE A 431 -12.34 11.04 8.82
CA ILE A 431 -12.24 12.45 8.54
C ILE A 431 -11.61 13.18 9.73
N VAL A 432 -10.81 14.20 9.44
CA VAL A 432 -10.35 15.16 10.44
C VAL A 432 -11.21 16.41 10.32
N VAL A 433 -11.67 16.94 11.45
CA VAL A 433 -12.52 18.14 11.49
C VAL A 433 -11.77 19.26 12.18
N ILE A 434 -11.71 20.42 11.53
CA ILE A 434 -11.12 21.65 12.04
C ILE A 434 -12.23 22.68 12.14
N PHE A 435 -12.53 23.15 13.36
CA PHE A 435 -13.44 24.26 13.58
C PHE A 435 -12.67 25.57 13.66
N ALA A 436 -12.96 26.54 12.80
CA ALA A 436 -12.30 27.83 12.80
C ALA A 436 -13.24 28.97 13.19
N GLY A 437 -12.69 30.01 13.81
CA GLY A 437 -13.42 31.24 14.07
C GLY A 437 -12.70 32.21 14.99
N TYR A 438 -13.38 33.32 15.31
CA TYR A 438 -12.90 34.29 16.27
C TYR A 438 -12.81 33.71 17.68
N THR A 439 -11.78 34.13 18.41
CA THR A 439 -11.45 33.60 19.74
C THR A 439 -12.62 33.70 20.72
N GLU A 440 -13.23 34.88 20.85
CA GLU A 440 -14.31 35.09 21.83
C GLU A 440 -15.62 34.36 21.49
N PRO A 441 -16.16 34.43 20.25
CA PRO A 441 -17.30 33.60 19.85
C PRO A 441 -17.09 32.10 20.02
N MET A 442 -15.90 31.59 19.66
CA MET A 442 -15.60 30.16 19.80
C MET A 442 -15.47 29.72 21.25
N LYS A 443 -14.92 30.55 22.16
CA LYS A 443 -14.92 30.23 23.60
C LYS A 443 -16.34 30.02 24.14
N ARG A 444 -17.33 30.77 23.66
CA ARG A 444 -18.73 30.58 24.04
C ARG A 444 -19.31 29.26 23.52
N VAL A 445 -18.97 28.89 22.28
CA VAL A 445 -19.34 27.59 21.70
C VAL A 445 -18.84 26.44 22.55
N ILE A 446 -17.56 26.50 22.92
CA ILE A 446 -16.87 25.51 23.76
C ILE A 446 -17.56 25.38 25.12
N ALA A 447 -17.96 26.49 25.74
CA ALA A 447 -18.67 26.49 27.01
C ALA A 447 -20.12 25.98 26.93
N SER A 448 -20.77 26.14 25.77
CA SER A 448 -22.20 25.84 25.61
C SER A 448 -22.49 24.39 25.21
N ASN A 449 -21.51 23.66 24.65
CA ASN A 449 -21.68 22.30 24.17
C ASN A 449 -20.62 21.35 24.76
N GLU A 450 -20.99 20.60 25.80
CA GLU A 450 -20.08 19.62 26.43
C GLU A 450 -19.62 18.52 25.45
N GLY A 451 -20.46 18.16 24.48
CA GLY A 451 -20.13 17.17 23.46
C GLY A 451 -19.00 17.61 22.53
N PHE A 452 -18.83 18.92 22.33
CA PHE A 452 -17.76 19.50 21.52
C PHE A 452 -16.40 19.27 22.19
N CYS A 453 -16.25 19.61 23.47
CA CYS A 453 -15.01 19.46 24.23
C CYS A 453 -14.53 18.01 24.37
N ARG A 454 -15.47 17.05 24.37
CA ARG A 454 -15.12 15.62 24.44
C ARG A 454 -14.43 15.11 23.17
N ARG A 455 -14.76 15.69 22.01
CA ARG A 455 -14.25 15.25 20.70
C ARG A 455 -13.13 16.15 20.17
N VAL A 456 -13.24 17.45 20.38
CA VAL A 456 -12.23 18.45 20.02
C VAL A 456 -11.33 18.67 21.24
N THR A 457 -10.17 18.04 21.23
CA THR A 457 -9.23 18.08 22.38
C THR A 457 -8.07 19.05 22.19
N LYS A 458 -7.97 19.68 21.02
CA LYS A 458 -6.85 20.52 20.63
C LYS A 458 -7.34 21.88 20.18
N PHE A 459 -6.93 22.91 20.90
CA PHE A 459 -7.25 24.30 20.64
C PHE A 459 -5.96 25.02 20.32
N PHE A 460 -5.94 25.72 19.19
CA PHE A 460 -4.79 26.50 18.75
C PHE A 460 -5.22 27.95 18.56
N THR A 461 -4.57 28.84 19.29
CA THR A 461 -4.75 30.28 19.14
C THR A 461 -3.77 30.78 18.08
N PHE A 462 -4.29 31.59 17.17
CA PHE A 462 -3.58 32.29 16.11
C PHE A 462 -3.53 33.76 16.51
N ASP A 463 -2.38 34.16 17.02
CA ASP A 463 -2.11 35.53 17.42
C ASP A 463 -1.98 36.44 16.20
N ASP A 464 -2.18 37.74 16.40
CA ASP A 464 -1.97 38.74 15.37
C ASP A 464 -0.49 38.85 15.00
N PHE A 465 -0.20 39.14 13.74
CA PHE A 465 1.16 39.24 13.24
C PHE A 465 1.84 40.54 13.67
N THR A 466 3.11 40.45 14.04
CA THR A 466 3.96 41.64 14.26
C THR A 466 4.33 42.30 12.92
N SER A 467 4.83 43.53 12.93
CA SER A 467 5.37 44.19 11.72
C SER A 467 6.47 43.37 11.06
N GLN A 468 7.30 42.69 11.88
CA GLN A 468 8.34 41.77 11.40
C GLN A 468 7.73 40.55 10.71
N ASP A 469 6.74 39.90 11.32
CA ASP A 469 6.05 38.74 10.73
C ASP A 469 5.38 39.12 9.39
N LEU A 470 4.74 40.30 9.33
CA LEU A 470 4.11 40.80 8.10
C LEU A 470 5.14 41.04 7.00
N ALA A 471 6.31 41.60 7.33
CA ALA A 471 7.40 41.75 6.38
C ALA A 471 7.94 40.40 5.88
N GLU A 472 8.06 39.41 6.76
CA GLU A 472 8.43 38.04 6.35
C GLU A 472 7.38 37.43 5.39
N ILE A 473 6.08 37.65 5.65
CA ILE A 473 4.99 37.20 4.75
C ILE A 473 5.13 37.84 3.37
N VAL A 474 5.48 39.13 3.29
CA VAL A 474 5.71 39.84 2.01
C VAL A 474 6.79 39.14 1.20
N HIS A 475 7.92 38.84 1.82
CA HIS A 475 9.05 38.17 1.17
C HIS A 475 8.71 36.73 0.77
N LEU A 476 8.00 35.98 1.62
CA LEU A 476 7.53 34.64 1.29
C LEU A 476 6.63 34.65 0.06
N LYS A 477 5.63 35.54 0.01
CA LYS A 477 4.70 35.66 -1.13
C LYS A 477 5.38 36.07 -2.44
N MET A 478 6.44 36.87 -2.37
CA MET A 478 7.21 37.28 -3.55
C MET A 478 8.16 36.18 -4.05
N THR A 479 8.59 35.28 -3.16
CA THR A 479 9.46 34.14 -3.49
C THR A 479 8.66 32.93 -3.97
N ASP A 480 7.45 32.74 -3.43
CA ASP A 480 6.55 31.63 -3.73
C ASP A 480 5.78 31.90 -5.04
N GLN A 481 6.49 31.77 -6.17
CA GLN A 481 5.94 31.96 -7.52
C GLN A 481 5.46 30.65 -8.18
N GLU A 482 5.23 29.58 -7.41
CA GLU A 482 4.84 28.28 -7.97
C GLU A 482 3.40 28.27 -8.55
N GLU A 483 2.56 29.26 -8.21
CA GLU A 483 1.21 29.41 -8.75
C GLU A 483 1.12 30.52 -9.81
N GLU A 484 0.98 30.14 -11.10
CA GLU A 484 0.68 31.07 -12.22
C GLU A 484 -0.60 31.90 -11.98
N SER A 485 -1.47 31.46 -11.07
CA SER A 485 -2.68 32.18 -10.65
C SER A 485 -2.44 33.32 -9.66
N SER A 486 -1.23 33.47 -9.11
CA SER A 486 -0.91 34.56 -8.20
C SER A 486 -0.88 35.90 -8.95
N MET A 487 -1.57 36.91 -8.43
CA MET A 487 -1.60 38.27 -9.01
C MET A 487 -0.21 38.92 -9.11
N LEU A 488 0.80 38.36 -8.43
CA LEU A 488 2.16 38.87 -8.34
C LEU A 488 3.17 37.97 -9.06
N TYR A 489 2.69 36.96 -9.80
CA TYR A 489 3.55 36.05 -10.56
C TYR A 489 4.49 36.83 -11.50
N GLY A 490 5.79 36.56 -11.40
CA GLY A 490 6.83 37.19 -12.21
C GLY A 490 7.37 38.53 -11.71
N PHE A 491 6.79 39.13 -10.64
CA PHE A 491 7.33 40.34 -10.01
C PHE A 491 8.39 40.02 -8.96
N GLN A 492 9.30 40.95 -8.69
CA GLN A 492 10.37 40.80 -7.69
C GLN A 492 10.51 42.07 -6.87
N LEU A 493 10.96 41.93 -5.63
CA LEU A 493 11.29 43.08 -4.78
C LEU A 493 12.68 43.58 -5.10
N HIS A 494 12.84 44.91 -5.16
CA HIS A 494 14.15 45.53 -5.28
C HIS A 494 15.03 45.16 -4.06
N PRO A 495 16.35 44.97 -4.20
CA PRO A 495 17.25 44.61 -3.08
C PRO A 495 17.23 45.58 -1.89
N SER A 496 16.75 46.81 -2.09
CA SER A 496 16.56 47.78 -0.99
C SER A 496 15.40 47.43 -0.06
N CYS A 497 14.44 46.62 -0.52
CA CYS A 497 13.31 46.14 0.28
C CYS A 497 13.76 44.94 1.11
N SER A 498 14.63 45.17 2.11
CA SER A 498 14.95 44.13 3.09
C SER A 498 13.77 43.89 4.03
N ILE A 499 13.78 42.75 4.76
CA ILE A 499 12.75 42.44 5.76
C ILE A 499 12.66 43.59 6.79
N ASP A 500 13.80 44.08 7.27
CA ASP A 500 13.85 45.18 8.24
C ASP A 500 13.35 46.51 7.66
N ALA A 501 13.64 46.81 6.39
CA ALA A 501 13.15 48.02 5.74
C ALA A 501 11.62 47.97 5.59
N THR A 502 11.10 46.84 5.13
CA THR A 502 9.67 46.59 4.96
C THR A 502 8.94 46.59 6.30
N SER A 503 9.53 46.01 7.35
CA SER A 503 8.99 45.99 8.72
C SER A 503 8.85 47.41 9.28
N ARG A 504 9.90 48.25 9.16
CA ARG A 504 9.85 49.66 9.57
C ARG A 504 8.80 50.46 8.80
N LEU A 505 8.69 50.20 7.49
CA LEU A 505 7.70 50.85 6.63
C LEU A 505 6.27 50.52 7.05
N ILE A 506 5.99 49.23 7.30
CA ILE A 506 4.69 48.78 7.81
C ILE A 506 4.40 49.44 9.16
N GLU A 507 5.39 49.53 10.04
CA GLU A 507 5.22 50.15 11.36
C GLU A 507 4.95 51.66 11.29
N SER A 508 5.61 52.38 10.37
CA SER A 508 5.47 53.84 10.23
C SER A 508 4.19 54.28 9.52
N GLU A 509 3.78 53.56 8.48
CA GLU A 509 2.66 53.97 7.61
C GLU A 509 1.30 53.35 8.02
N THR A 510 1.28 52.44 9.01
CA THR A 510 0.03 51.81 9.51
C THR A 510 -0.17 51.96 11.01
N THR A 511 -1.43 51.93 11.46
CA THR A 511 -1.76 51.90 12.89
C THR A 511 -1.78 50.47 13.43
N GLU A 512 -1.55 50.32 14.74
CA GLU A 512 -1.63 49.00 15.39
C GLU A 512 -3.02 48.35 15.23
N LYS A 513 -4.08 49.16 15.24
CA LYS A 513 -5.46 48.69 15.02
C LYS A 513 -5.62 48.09 13.61
N GLN A 514 -5.16 48.79 12.57
CA GLN A 514 -5.23 48.29 11.19
C GLN A 514 -4.45 46.98 11.02
N ARG A 515 -3.26 46.87 11.64
CA ARG A 515 -2.45 45.64 11.58
C ARG A 515 -3.16 44.45 12.21
N ARG A 516 -3.82 44.63 13.36
CA ARG A 516 -4.57 43.56 14.05
C ARG A 516 -5.87 43.18 13.32
N GLU A 517 -6.55 44.12 12.69
CA GLU A 517 -7.79 43.85 11.96
C GLU A 517 -7.54 43.15 10.61
N MET A 518 -6.48 43.55 9.89
CA MET A 518 -6.21 43.04 8.55
C MET A 518 -5.18 41.91 8.50
N ASN A 519 -4.23 41.83 9.44
CA ASN A 519 -3.17 40.81 9.51
C ASN A 519 -2.55 40.52 8.13
N GLY A 520 -2.51 39.26 7.68
CA GLY A 520 -1.99 38.89 6.35
C GLY A 520 -2.75 39.51 5.17
N GLY A 521 -4.01 39.93 5.37
CA GLY A 521 -4.78 40.69 4.37
C GLY A 521 -4.23 42.10 4.14
N LEU A 522 -3.53 42.69 5.12
CA LEU A 522 -2.78 43.93 4.92
C LEU A 522 -1.70 43.74 3.85
N VAL A 523 -0.99 42.61 3.90
CA VAL A 523 0.08 42.28 2.95
C VAL A 523 -0.49 42.11 1.55
N ASP A 524 -1.61 41.40 1.39
CA ASP A 524 -2.27 41.25 0.08
C ASP A 524 -2.63 42.60 -0.52
N THR A 525 -3.26 43.45 0.28
CA THR A 525 -3.70 44.78 -0.17
C THR A 525 -2.50 45.68 -0.49
N MET A 526 -1.46 45.65 0.35
CA MET A 526 -0.23 46.40 0.13
C MET A 526 0.44 46.03 -1.19
N LEU A 527 0.56 44.73 -1.49
CA LEU A 527 1.25 44.26 -2.69
C LEU A 527 0.46 44.56 -3.97
N VAL A 528 -0.87 44.48 -3.94
CA VAL A 528 -1.72 44.90 -5.06
C VAL A 528 -1.54 46.39 -5.33
N ASN A 529 -1.61 47.24 -4.29
CA ASN A 529 -1.41 48.68 -4.46
C ASN A 529 0.02 49.01 -4.92
N ALA A 530 1.03 48.29 -4.43
CA ALA A 530 2.42 48.49 -4.86
C ALA A 530 2.62 48.17 -6.34
N ARG A 531 1.91 47.17 -6.88
CA ARG A 531 1.92 46.88 -8.31
C ARG A 531 1.32 48.04 -9.12
N GLU A 532 0.18 48.57 -8.69
CA GLU A 532 -0.44 49.73 -9.35
C GLU A 532 0.49 50.96 -9.32
N ASN A 533 1.23 51.15 -8.23
CA ASN A 533 2.21 52.24 -8.11
C ASN A 533 3.46 52.02 -8.96
N LEU A 534 3.91 50.77 -9.12
CA LEU A 534 4.95 50.43 -10.09
C LEU A 534 4.50 50.82 -11.50
N ASP A 535 3.27 50.48 -11.88
CA ASP A 535 2.71 50.84 -13.19
C ASP A 535 2.65 52.37 -13.40
N LEU A 536 2.40 53.15 -12.32
CA LEU A 536 2.44 54.63 -12.37
C LEU A 536 3.86 55.19 -12.44
N ARG A 537 4.85 54.49 -11.87
CA ARG A 537 6.26 54.92 -11.86
C ARG A 537 6.97 54.66 -13.19
N LEU A 538 6.49 53.69 -13.97
CA LEU A 538 7.10 53.29 -15.24
C LEU A 538 6.62 54.19 -16.40
N ASP A 539 7.57 54.58 -17.26
CA ASP A 539 7.23 55.22 -18.53
C ASP A 539 6.68 54.20 -19.53
N PHE A 540 5.74 54.62 -20.38
CA PHE A 540 5.15 53.75 -21.42
C PHE A 540 6.19 53.18 -22.40
N ASP A 541 7.31 53.86 -22.60
CA ASP A 541 8.39 53.44 -23.49
C ASP A 541 9.43 52.52 -22.80
N CYS A 542 9.18 52.08 -21.55
CA CYS A 542 10.09 51.20 -20.82
C CYS A 542 10.14 49.80 -21.46
N ILE A 543 11.31 49.42 -21.97
CA ILE A 543 11.58 48.10 -22.57
C ILE A 543 12.41 47.20 -21.62
N ASP A 544 12.90 47.75 -20.52
CA ASP A 544 13.76 47.06 -19.56
C ASP A 544 12.95 46.02 -18.76
N THR A 545 13.15 44.75 -19.07
CA THR A 545 12.42 43.63 -18.47
C THR A 545 12.61 43.51 -16.97
N GLU A 546 13.76 43.94 -16.42
CA GLU A 546 13.99 43.91 -14.98
C GLU A 546 13.20 45.02 -14.29
N LYS A 547 13.23 46.24 -14.82
CA LYS A 547 12.47 47.38 -14.25
C LYS A 547 10.97 47.16 -14.29
N LEU A 548 10.44 46.58 -15.37
CA LEU A 548 9.01 46.27 -15.52
C LEU A 548 8.49 45.29 -14.45
N ARG A 549 9.38 44.54 -13.79
CA ARG A 549 9.03 43.51 -12.80
C ARG A 549 9.45 43.87 -11.38
N THR A 550 10.23 44.94 -11.20
CA THR A 550 10.88 45.23 -9.91
C THR A 550 10.11 46.29 -9.11
N ILE A 551 9.46 45.84 -8.03
CA ILE A 551 8.76 46.70 -7.08
C ILE A 551 9.79 47.31 -6.11
N ALA A 552 9.81 48.64 -6.02
CA ALA A 552 10.70 49.39 -5.15
C ALA A 552 10.04 49.72 -3.80
N LEU A 553 10.85 50.22 -2.87
CA LEU A 553 10.37 50.59 -1.53
C LEU A 553 9.36 51.75 -1.60
N GLU A 554 9.54 52.67 -2.55
CA GLU A 554 8.61 53.79 -2.75
C GLU A 554 7.21 53.32 -3.19
N ASP A 555 7.14 52.25 -3.99
CA ASP A 555 5.87 51.68 -4.47
C ASP A 555 5.08 51.05 -3.30
N LEU A 556 5.79 50.36 -2.39
CA LEU A 556 5.23 49.80 -1.15
C LEU A 556 4.74 50.90 -0.21
N GLU A 557 5.54 51.97 -0.04
CA GLU A 557 5.20 53.12 0.81
C GLU A 557 3.93 53.83 0.31
N ALA A 558 3.88 54.13 -0.99
CA ALA A 558 2.70 54.71 -1.62
C ALA A 558 1.48 53.78 -1.49
N GLY A 559 1.68 52.46 -1.58
CA GLY A 559 0.62 51.47 -1.44
C GLY A 559 -0.01 51.44 -0.04
N LEU A 560 0.80 51.61 1.01
CA LEU A 560 0.34 51.70 2.40
C LEU A 560 -0.37 53.02 2.70
N ARG A 561 0.09 54.14 2.12
CA ARG A 561 -0.56 55.46 2.29
C ARG A 561 -1.99 55.53 1.77
N LEU A 562 -2.32 54.71 0.78
CA LEU A 562 -3.69 54.58 0.29
C LEU A 562 -4.64 53.92 1.31
N LEU A 563 -4.10 53.16 2.28
CA LEU A 563 -4.86 52.47 3.32
C LEU A 563 -5.06 53.29 4.59
N SER A 564 -4.28 54.36 4.77
CA SER A 564 -4.33 55.25 5.93
C SER A 564 -5.22 56.49 5.74
N ARG A 565 -5.83 56.64 4.56
CA ARG A 565 -6.89 57.62 4.26
C ARG A 565 -8.27 56.96 4.35
#